data_AF-A0A919IXB8-F1
#
_entry.id   AF-A0A919IXB8-F1
#
_cell.length_a   1.000
_cell.length_b   1.000
_cell.length_c   1.000
_cell.angle_alpha   90.00
_cell.angle_beta   90.00
_cell.angle_gamma   90.00
#
_symmetry.space_group_name_H-M   'P 1'
#
loop_
_entity.id
_entity.type
_entity.pdbx_description
1 polymer ?
#
loop_
_entity_poly.entity_id
_entity_poly.type
_entity_poly.pdbx_seq_one_letter_code
_entity_poly.pdbx_strand_id
1 'polypeptide(L)' 'MTDDRISERAAELLPEERAAGSDDPRAQAAAILADSDDREFDPQPLEERASDETATTGEATR' A
#
# COMPACT_ATOMS: atom_id res chain seq x y z
N MET A 1 17.01 -4.96 13.43
CA MET A 1 16.81 -4.47 12.05
C MET A 1 15.33 -4.44 11.66
N THR A 2 14.58 -5.55 11.62
CA THR A 2 13.13 -5.51 11.31
C THR A 2 12.31 -4.73 12.36
N ASP A 3 12.57 -4.92 13.66
CA ASP A 3 11.86 -4.20 14.72
C ASP A 3 12.15 -2.68 14.72
N ASP A 4 13.38 -2.29 14.35
CA ASP A 4 13.77 -0.88 14.22
C ASP A 4 13.02 -0.20 13.07
N ARG A 5 12.93 -0.86 11.90
CA ARG A 5 12.15 -0.39 10.74
C ARG A 5 10.67 -0.24 11.08
N ILE A 6 10.10 -1.19 11.81
CA ILE A 6 8.71 -1.14 12.28
C ILE A 6 8.51 0.06 13.22
N SER A 7 9.42 0.26 14.17
CA SER A 7 9.35 1.35 15.14
C SER A 7 9.38 2.72 14.45
N GLU A 8 10.28 2.89 13.48
CA GLU A 8 10.43 4.14 12.72
C GLU A 8 9.17 4.45 11.90
N ARG A 9 8.69 3.49 11.10
CA ARG A 9 7.47 3.68 10.29
C ARG A 9 6.22 3.94 11.15
N ALA A 10 6.10 3.26 12.28
CA ALA A 10 5.00 3.45 13.22
C ALA A 10 5.04 4.81 13.93
N ALA A 11 6.22 5.42 14.09
CA ALA A 11 6.37 6.75 14.66
C ALA A 11 5.95 7.86 13.65
N GLU A 12 6.15 7.60 12.36
CA GLU A 12 5.89 8.55 11.27
C GLU A 12 4.51 8.31 10.61
N LEU A 13 3.45 8.32 11.41
CA LEU A 13 2.09 8.24 10.86
C LEU A 13 1.78 9.44 9.94
N LEU A 14 1.20 9.16 8.79
CA LEU A 14 0.66 10.18 7.88
C LEU A 14 -0.53 10.91 8.53
N PRO A 15 -0.84 12.16 8.11
CA PRO A 15 -2.00 12.89 8.62
C PRO A 15 -3.30 12.09 8.51
N GLU A 16 -3.48 11.34 7.42
CA GLU A 16 -4.64 10.49 7.16
C GLU A 16 -4.70 9.31 8.13
N GLU A 17 -3.56 8.68 8.42
CA GLU A 17 -3.47 7.56 9.39
C GLU A 17 -3.75 8.03 10.82
N ARG A 18 -3.32 9.25 11.16
CA ARG A 18 -3.67 9.89 12.44
C ARG A 18 -5.15 10.25 12.51
N ALA A 19 -5.71 10.77 11.41
CA ALA A 19 -7.12 11.14 11.35
C ALA A 19 -8.04 9.92 11.43
N ALA A 20 -7.64 8.79 10.82
CA ALA A 20 -8.35 7.52 10.91
C ALA A 20 -8.20 6.86 12.29
N GLY A 21 -7.14 7.17 13.04
CA GLY A 21 -6.88 6.62 14.36
C GLY A 21 -6.45 5.15 14.29
N SER A 22 -5.25 4.88 13.76
CA SER A 22 -4.71 3.51 13.72
C SER A 22 -4.68 2.87 15.12
N ASP A 23 -5.43 1.77 15.29
CA ASP A 23 -5.56 1.05 16.56
C ASP A 23 -4.24 0.39 17.01
N ASP A 24 -3.40 -0.01 16.05
CA ASP A 24 -2.05 -0.52 16.28
C ASP A 24 -1.09 -0.10 15.14
N PRO A 25 -0.42 1.05 15.30
CA PRO A 25 0.54 1.56 14.33
C PRO A 25 1.70 0.61 14.04
N ARG A 26 2.12 -0.22 15.02
CA ARG A 26 3.25 -1.16 14.84
C ARG A 26 2.80 -2.35 14.02
N ALA A 27 1.61 -2.89 14.28
CA ALA A 27 1.05 -3.97 13.46
C ALA A 27 0.83 -3.52 12.01
N GLN A 28 0.28 -2.31 11.82
CA GLN A 28 0.13 -1.73 10.48
C GLN A 28 1.48 -1.54 9.78
N ALA A 29 2.48 -0.97 10.46
CA ALA A 29 3.82 -0.80 9.89
C ALA A 29 4.47 -2.13 9.50
N ALA A 30 4.33 -3.16 10.34
CA ALA A 30 4.85 -4.50 10.04
C ALA A 30 4.22 -5.09 8.77
N ALA A 31 2.90 -4.98 8.61
CA ALA A 31 2.20 -5.48 7.43
C ALA A 31 2.64 -4.76 6.15
N ILE A 32 2.75 -3.43 6.19
CA ILE A 32 3.19 -2.62 5.05
C ILE A 32 4.63 -2.95 4.65
N LEU A 33 5.53 -3.09 5.62
CA LEU A 33 6.94 -3.40 5.36
C LEU A 33 7.09 -4.80 4.79
N ALA A 34 6.33 -5.79 5.29
CA ALA A 34 6.32 -7.13 4.74
C ALA A 34 5.86 -7.14 3.27
N ASP A 35 4.73 -6.49 2.95
CA ASP A 35 4.26 -6.35 1.57
C ASP A 35 5.27 -5.62 0.67
N SER A 36 5.96 -4.61 1.21
CA SER A 36 6.98 -3.85 0.46
C SER A 36 8.21 -4.70 0.19
N ASP A 37 8.70 -5.44 1.18
CA ASP A 37 9.83 -6.36 1.02
C ASP A 37 9.45 -7.47 0.00
N ASP A 38 8.23 -8.01 0.06
CA ASP A 38 7.74 -9.00 -0.92
C ASP A 38 7.74 -8.43 -2.35
N ARG A 39 7.26 -7.21 -2.57
CA ARG A 39 7.27 -6.56 -3.89
C ARG A 39 8.68 -6.19 -4.37
N GLU A 40 9.61 -5.92 -3.45
CA GLU A 40 11.00 -5.59 -3.78
C GLU A 40 11.79 -6.84 -4.20
N PHE A 41 11.64 -7.95 -3.46
CA PHE A 41 12.42 -9.17 -3.67
C PHE A 41 11.75 -10.20 -4.58
N ASP A 42 10.43 -10.20 -4.66
CA ASP A 42 9.63 -11.04 -5.56
C ASP A 42 8.58 -10.20 -6.32
N PRO A 43 9.04 -9.37 -7.28
CA PRO A 43 8.15 -8.51 -8.04
C PRO A 43 7.12 -9.36 -8.79
N GLN A 44 5.86 -9.18 -8.41
CA GLN A 44 4.75 -9.82 -9.10
C GLN A 44 4.70 -9.31 -10.56
N PRO A 45 4.28 -10.16 -11.52
CA PRO A 45 4.09 -9.73 -12.90
C PRO A 45 3.18 -8.51 -12.95
N LEU A 46 3.66 -7.43 -13.55
CA LEU A 46 2.84 -6.24 -13.74
C LEU A 46 1.75 -6.54 -14.78
N GLU A 47 0.54 -6.02 -14.53
CA GLU A 47 -0.49 -6.04 -15.56
C GLU A 47 -0.03 -5.19 -16.76
N GLU A 48 0.14 -5.83 -17.92
CA GLU A 48 0.34 -5.13 -19.17
C GLU A 48 -0.99 -4.54 -19.62
N ARG A 49 -1.15 -3.23 -19.48
CA ARG A 49 -2.29 -2.50 -20.06
C ARG A 49 -1.83 -1.65 -21.23
N ALA A 50 -2.60 -1.67 -22.31
CA ALA A 50 -2.37 -0.77 -23.43
C ALA A 50 -2.85 0.65 -23.07
N SER A 51 -2.18 1.70 -23.56
CA SER A 51 -2.59 3.08 -23.31
C SER A 51 -4.04 3.37 -23.75
N ASP A 52 -4.48 2.73 -24.83
CA ASP A 52 -5.85 2.82 -25.37
C ASP A 52 -6.91 2.12 -24.50
N GLU A 53 -6.50 1.37 -23.48
CA GLU A 53 -7.39 0.64 -22.55
C GLU A 53 -7.95 1.55 -21.44
N THR A 54 -7.51 2.81 -21.39
CA THR A 54 -8.00 3.78 -20.41
C THR A 54 -9.41 4.26 -20.80
N ALA A 55 -10.41 3.71 -20.11
CA ALA A 55 -11.85 3.99 -20.17
C ALA A 55 -12.63 3.44 -21.38
N THR A 56 -12.97 2.15 -21.31
CA THR A 56 -14.27 1.64 -21.81
C THR A 56 -15.21 1.34 -20.64
N THR A 57 -15.35 2.27 -19.70
CA THR A 57 -16.56 2.27 -18.85
C THR A 57 -17.69 2.74 -19.74
N GLY A 58 -18.27 1.81 -20.48
CA GLY A 58 -19.46 2.02 -21.28
C GLY A 58 -20.53 2.67 -20.42
N GLU A 59 -20.97 3.83 -20.89
CA GLU A 59 -22.33 4.32 -20.80
C GLU A 59 -23.35 3.17 -20.69
N ALA A 60 -23.66 2.74 -19.47
CA ALA A 60 -24.86 1.98 -19.18
C ALA A 60 -25.93 3.00 -18.76
N THR A 61 -26.62 3.46 -19.79
CA THR A 61 -27.90 4.14 -19.85
C THR A 61 -28.84 3.92 -18.65
N ARG A 62 -29.36 5.05 -18.15
CA ARG A 62 -30.63 5.29 -17.42
C ARG A 62 -30.75 4.88 -15.95
#